data_AF-A0A402A7V9-F1
#
_entry.id   AF-A0A402A7V9-F1
#
_cell.length_a   1.000
_cell.length_b   1.000
_cell.length_c   1.000
_cell.angle_alpha   90.00
_cell.angle_beta   90.00
_cell.angle_gamma   90.00
#
_symmetry.space_group_name_H-M   'P 1'
#
loop_
_entity.id
_entity.type
_entity.pdbx_description
1 polymer ?
#
loop_
_entity_poly.entity_id
_entity_poly.type
_entity_poly.pdbx_seq_one_letter_code
_entity_poly.pdbx_strand_id
1 'polypeptide(L)' 'MYPAIQEILFVESRKCYIEHYYRTAQYNWNYSIYAERSPVISLRSIETVLSVADIYHKVYLILEEEV' A
#
# COMPACT_ATOMS: atom_id res chain seq x y z
N MET A 1 -24.33 -1.76 11.14
CA MET A 1 -23.89 -1.00 9.95
C MET A 1 -22.39 -1.22 9.83
N TYR A 2 -21.94 -1.99 8.84
CA TYR A 2 -20.49 -2.19 8.62
C TYR A 2 -19.92 -0.92 7.97
N PRO A 3 -18.75 -0.43 8.37
CA PRO A 3 -18.14 0.70 7.70
C PRO A 3 -17.96 0.38 6.22
N ALA A 4 -18.41 1.29 5.34
CA ALA A 4 -18.23 1.14 3.91
C ALA A 4 -16.75 1.42 3.60
N ILE A 5 -15.90 0.41 3.73
CA ILE A 5 -14.47 0.49 3.43
C ILE A 5 -14.30 1.08 2.03
N GLN A 6 -13.48 2.13 1.93
CA GLN A 6 -13.18 2.82 0.68
C GLN A 6 -11.79 2.46 0.17
N GLU A 7 -10.82 2.26 1.06
CA GLU A 7 -9.42 1.95 0.73
C GLU A 7 -8.83 0.95 1.73
N ILE A 8 -7.95 0.08 1.23
CA ILE A 8 -7.18 -0.89 2.00
C ILE A 8 -5.75 -0.90 1.48
N LEU A 9 -4.80 -0.82 2.40
CA LEU A 9 -3.38 -1.06 2.14
C LEU A 9 -2.95 -2.32 2.90
N PHE A 10 -2.46 -3.32 2.19
CA PHE A 10 -1.72 -4.42 2.81
C PHE A 10 -0.23 -4.16 2.65
N VAL A 11 0.46 -3.93 3.77
CA VAL A 11 1.89 -3.65 3.81
C VAL A 11 2.62 -4.88 4.32
N GLU A 12 3.44 -5.49 3.48
CA GLU A 12 4.35 -6.54 3.95
C GLU A 12 5.48 -5.90 4.75
N SER A 13 5.73 -6.42 5.95
CA SER A 13 6.71 -5.88 6.89
C SER A 13 8.17 -6.24 6.57
N ARG A 14 8.41 -7.34 5.84
CA ARG A 14 9.75 -7.91 5.63
C ARG A 14 10.41 -7.52 4.32
N LYS A 15 9.63 -7.11 3.33
CA LYS A 15 10.09 -6.67 2.01
C LYS A 15 9.28 -5.46 1.55
N CYS A 16 9.83 -4.68 0.63
CA CYS A 16 9.10 -3.56 0.02
C CYS A 16 8.01 -4.11 -0.89
N TYR A 17 6.81 -4.33 -0.36
CA TYR A 17 5.68 -4.86 -1.09
C TYR A 17 4.38 -4.39 -0.45
N ILE A 18 3.64 -3.57 -1.20
CA ILE A 18 2.35 -3.03 -0.76
C ILE A 18 1.30 -3.33 -1.80
N GLU A 19 0.18 -3.87 -1.36
CA GLU A 19 -1.04 -4.00 -2.15
C GLU A 19 -2.01 -2.89 -1.77
N HIS A 20 -2.50 -2.17 -2.77
CA HIS A 20 -3.46 -1.10 -2.60
C HIS A 20 -4.75 -1.44 -3.32
N TYR A 21 -5.83 -1.48 -2.55
CA TYR A 21 -7.18 -1.64 -3.04
C TYR A 21 -7.98 -0.38 -2.74
N TYR A 22 -8.57 0.23 -3.76
CA TYR A 22 -9.50 1.34 -3.56
C TYR A 22 -10.79 1.12 -4.34
N ARG A 23 -11.90 1.45 -3.70
CA ARG A 23 -13.24 1.25 -4.24
C ARG A 23 -13.55 2.33 -5.26
N THR A 24 -13.98 1.92 -6.46
CA THR A 24 -14.41 2.85 -7.52
C THR A 24 -15.91 2.81 -7.78
N ALA A 25 -16.57 1.73 -7.38
CA ALA A 25 -18.02 1.60 -7.41
C ALA A 25 -18.48 0.57 -6.37
N GLN A 26 -19.80 0.33 -6.29
CA GLN A 26 -20.38 -0.55 -5.28
C GLN A 26 -19.78 -1.98 -5.26
N TYR A 27 -19.29 -2.49 -6.40
CA TYR A 27 -18.68 -3.81 -6.50
C TYR A 27 -17.34 -3.80 -7.25
N ASN A 28 -16.75 -2.62 -7.47
CA ASN A 28 -15.51 -2.48 -8.23
C ASN A 28 -14.41 -1.91 -7.35
N TRP A 29 -13.26 -2.56 -7.42
CA TRP A 29 -12.03 -2.18 -6.74
C TRP A 29 -10.92 -2.07 -7.78
N ASN A 30 -10.17 -0.98 -7.72
CA ASN A 30 -8.90 -0.91 -8.42
C ASN A 30 -7.81 -1.49 -7.53
N TYR A 31 -6.89 -2.21 -8.15
CA TYR A 31 -5.77 -2.88 -7.51
C TYR A 31 -4.45 -2.32 -8.05
N SER A 32 -3.49 -2.13 -7.17
CA SER A 32 -2.14 -1.70 -7.52
C SER A 32 -1.11 -2.33 -6.59
N ILE A 33 0.08 -2.61 -7.11
CA ILE A 33 1.21 -3.15 -6.35
C ILE A 33 2.34 -2.12 -6.37
N TYR A 34 2.96 -1.92 -5.21
CA TYR A 34 4.17 -1.13 -5.08
C TYR A 34 5.30 -2.02 -4.53
N ALA A 35 6.30 -2.28 -5.37
CA ALA A 35 7.45 -3.12 -5.03
C ALA A 35 8.78 -2.34 -4.91
N GLU A 36 8.71 -1.00 -5.00
CA GLU A 36 9.86 -0.08 -4.90
C GLU A 36 9.56 1.01 -3.87
N ARG A 37 10.61 1.69 -3.37
CA ARG A 37 10.47 2.80 -2.41
C ARG A 37 10.21 4.17 -3.04
N SER A 38 10.49 4.33 -4.33
CA SER A 38 10.30 5.56 -5.10
C SER A 38 8.84 6.01 -5.26
N PRO A 39 7.82 5.12 -5.35
CA PRO A 39 6.46 5.54 -5.63
C PRO A 39 5.80 6.28 -4.46
N VAL A 40 4.76 7.03 -4.83
CA VAL A 40 3.84 7.69 -3.90
C VAL A 40 2.45 7.10 -4.10
N ILE A 41 1.83 6.65 -3.02
CA ILE A 41 0.48 6.13 -2.99
C ILE A 41 -0.48 7.30 -2.81
N SER A 42 -1.47 7.45 -3.69
CA SER A 42 -2.57 8.38 -3.51
C SER A 42 -3.72 7.67 -2.79
N LEU A 43 -4.06 8.18 -1.60
CA LEU A 43 -5.19 7.72 -0.79
C LEU A 43 -6.36 8.68 -1.02
N ARG A 44 -7.22 8.30 -1.95
CA ARG A 44 -8.35 9.13 -2.43
C ARG A 44 -9.43 9.26 -1.37
N SER A 45 -9.57 8.27 -0.49
CA SER A 45 -10.60 8.27 0.55
C SER A 45 -10.43 9.37 1.60
N ILE A 46 -9.20 9.87 1.76
CA ILE A 46 -8.81 10.91 2.73
C ILE A 46 -7.99 12.05 2.11
N GLU A 47 -8.00 12.17 0.78
CA GLU A 47 -7.33 13.23 0.00
C GLU A 47 -5.86 13.45 0.37
N THR A 48 -5.11 12.37 0.61
CA THR A 48 -3.68 12.45 0.96
C THR A 48 -2.81 11.63 0.03
N VAL A 49 -1.52 11.91 0.11
CA VAL A 49 -0.47 11.12 -0.51
C VAL A 49 0.45 10.54 0.57
N LEU A 50 0.96 9.34 0.32
CA LEU A 50 1.84 8.62 1.23
C LEU A 50 3.00 8.04 0.43
N SER A 51 4.24 8.45 0.74
CA SER A 51 5.41 7.87 0.10
C SER A 51 5.62 6.43 0.58
N VAL A 52 5.96 5.51 -0.33
CA VAL A 52 6.35 4.15 0.07
C VAL A 52 7.61 4.17 0.94
N ALA A 53 8.52 5.12 0.70
CA ALA A 53 9.70 5.31 1.54
C ALA A 53 9.34 5.67 2.98
N ASP A 54 8.28 6.46 3.21
CA ASP A 54 7.82 6.84 4.55
C ASP A 54 7.20 5.65 5.28
N ILE A 55 6.42 4.81 4.58
CA ILE A 55 5.84 3.57 5.13
C ILE A 55 6.93 2.63 5.64
N TYR A 56 8.03 2.51 4.89
CA TYR A 56 9.17 1.67 5.24
C TYR A 56 10.27 2.41 6.00
N HIS A 57 10.01 3.62 6.50
CA HIS A 57 11.00 4.36 7.27
C HIS A 57 11.34 3.60 8.55
N LYS A 58 12.64 3.33 8.78
CA LYS A 58 13.16 2.51 9.90
C LYS A 58 12.68 1.04 9.91
N VAL A 59 12.12 0.54 8.81
CA VAL A 59 11.83 -0.89 8.67
C VAL A 59 13.08 -1.61 8.16
N TYR A 60 13.52 -2.62 8.92
CA TYR A 60 14.57 -3.54 8.50
C TYR A 60 13.99 -4.55 7.52
N LEU A 61 14.25 -4.34 6.23
CA LEU A 61 13.87 -5.31 5.21
C LEU A 61 14.86 -6.48 5.28
N ILE A 62 14.32 -7.70 5.28
CA ILE A 62 15.14 -8.89 5.13
C ILE A 62 15.62 -8.87 3.68
N LEU A 63 16.88 -8.55 3.46
CA LEU A 63 17.53 -8.82 2.18
C LEU A 63 17.43 -10.33 2.00
N GLU A 64 16.81 -10.79 0.91
CA GLU A 64 16.87 -12.20 0.53
C GLU A 64 18.37 -12.57 0.49
N GLU A 65 18.80 -13.45 1.40
CA GLU A 65 20.12 -14.05 1.31
C GLU A 65 20.20 -14.73 -0.05
N GLU A 66 21.16 -14.30 -0.88
CA GLU A 66 21.55 -15.02 -2.09
C GLU A 66 21.96 -16.45 -1.68
N VAL A 67 21.09 -17.42 -1.93
CA VAL A 67 21.39 -18.87 -1.84
C VAL A 67 21.85 -19.37 -3.19
#